data_AF-A0A9P1CZ73-F1
#
_entry.id   AF-A0A9P1CZ73-F1
#
_cell.length_a   1.000
_cell.length_b   1.000
_cell.length_c   1.000
_cell.angle_alpha   90.00
_cell.angle_beta   90.00
_cell.angle_gamma   90.00
#
_symmetry.space_group_name_H-M   'P 1'
#
loop_
_entity.id
_entity.type
_entity.pdbx_description
1 polymer ?
#
loop_
_entity_poly.entity_id
_entity_poly.type
_entity_poly.pdbx_seq_one_letter_code
_entity_poly.pdbx_strand_id
1 'polypeptide(L)'
;MRCSWLLRSLLALVMYVAVTRSSCFVANAPASTGLRGGTSRVARAAVQLDIPMKESDLTQPKEEPDRTTYLVGFVPFAEQLNGRIAMIFFFVLILQEYFVGKGLFEQISDLFGSG
;
A
#
# COMPACT_ATOMS: atom_id res chain seq x y z
N MET A 1 -5.65 34.43 -24.92
CA MET A 1 -6.43 33.98 -23.75
C MET A 1 -7.37 32.79 -24.01
N ARG A 2 -7.80 32.49 -25.24
CA ARG A 2 -8.70 31.34 -25.54
C ARG A 2 -8.03 29.96 -25.57
N CYS A 3 -6.70 29.90 -25.73
CA CYS A 3 -5.95 28.64 -25.85
C CYS A 3 -5.86 27.83 -24.53
N SER A 4 -5.74 28.51 -23.37
CA SER A 4 -5.66 27.80 -22.07
C SER A 4 -6.99 27.17 -21.66
N TRP A 5 -8.11 27.72 -22.12
CA TRP A 5 -9.45 27.18 -21.83
C TRP A 5 -9.72 25.89 -22.59
N LEU A 6 -9.28 25.81 -23.85
CA LEU A 6 -9.35 24.60 -24.67
C LEU A 6 -8.42 23.51 -24.15
N LEU A 7 -7.19 23.86 -23.74
CA LEU A 7 -6.23 22.91 -23.18
C LEU A 7 -6.74 22.31 -21.85
N ARG A 8 -7.36 23.12 -20.99
CA ARG A 8 -7.95 22.67 -19.72
C ARG A 8 -9.18 21.77 -19.93
N SER A 9 -10.02 22.09 -20.92
CA SER A 9 -11.17 21.25 -21.29
C SER A 9 -10.74 19.90 -21.85
N LEU A 10 -9.69 19.89 -22.68
CA LEU A 10 -9.16 18.67 -23.27
C LEU A 10 -8.49 17.76 -22.22
N LEU A 11 -7.73 18.33 -21.28
CA LEU A 11 -7.17 17.60 -20.14
C LEU A 11 -8.26 17.01 -19.22
N ALA A 12 -9.32 17.77 -18.96
CA ALA A 12 -10.46 17.29 -18.17
C ALA A 12 -11.19 16.13 -18.87
N LEU A 13 -11.36 16.20 -20.19
CA LEU A 13 -11.96 15.13 -21.00
C LEU A 13 -11.11 13.86 -21.00
N VAL A 14 -9.79 13.99 -21.17
CA VAL A 14 -8.86 12.83 -21.14
C VAL A 14 -8.87 12.16 -19.77
N MET A 15 -8.86 12.96 -18.68
CA MET A 15 -8.99 12.43 -17.32
C MET A 15 -10.34 11.75 -17.09
N TYR A 16 -11.43 12.32 -17.58
CA TYR A 16 -12.77 11.73 -17.44
C TYR A 16 -12.89 10.39 -18.17
N VAL A 17 -12.31 10.27 -19.37
CA VAL A 17 -12.28 9.01 -20.14
C VAL A 17 -11.36 7.97 -19.47
N ALA A 18 -10.21 8.40 -18.92
CA ALA A 18 -9.31 7.50 -18.19
C ALA A 18 -9.98 6.92 -16.92
N VAL A 19 -10.72 7.73 -16.17
CA VAL A 19 -11.43 7.29 -14.96
C VAL A 19 -12.59 6.35 -15.30
N THR A 20 -13.36 6.64 -16.35
CA THR A 20 -14.54 5.84 -16.73
C THR A 20 -14.19 4.54 -17.47
N ARG A 21 -13.00 4.43 -18.09
CA ARG A 21 -12.54 3.21 -18.80
C ARG A 21 -11.51 2.38 -18.05
N SER A 22 -11.07 2.79 -16.86
CA SER A 22 -10.13 2.00 -16.05
C SER A 22 -10.83 0.86 -15.31
N SER A 23 -11.31 -0.13 -16.06
CA SER A 23 -11.67 -1.46 -15.54
C SER A 23 -10.44 -2.33 -15.21
N CYS A 24 -9.23 -1.76 -15.25
CA CYS A 24 -7.96 -2.46 -15.07
C CYS A 24 -7.64 -2.85 -13.61
N PHE A 25 -8.47 -2.49 -12.64
CA PHE A 25 -8.22 -2.76 -11.21
C PHE A 25 -9.15 -3.83 -10.59
N VAL A 26 -9.62 -4.78 -11.40
CA VAL A 26 -10.08 -6.09 -10.92
C VAL A 26 -8.96 -7.10 -11.17
N ALA A 27 -7.83 -6.93 -10.50
CA ALA A 27 -6.90 -8.02 -10.27
C ALA A 27 -7.36 -8.72 -8.99
N ASN A 28 -8.09 -9.82 -9.14
CA ASN A 28 -8.21 -10.83 -8.09
C ASN A 28 -6.83 -11.47 -7.96
N ALA A 29 -5.93 -10.85 -7.21
CA ALA A 29 -4.66 -11.47 -6.88
C ALA A 29 -4.94 -12.58 -5.87
N PRO A 30 -4.71 -13.87 -6.19
CA PRO A 30 -4.73 -14.90 -5.16
C PRO A 30 -3.66 -14.55 -4.14
N ALA A 31 -4.10 -14.27 -2.90
CA ALA A 31 -3.21 -14.11 -1.76
C ALA A 31 -2.57 -15.47 -1.46
N SER A 32 -1.50 -15.83 -2.17
CA SER A 32 -0.69 -16.99 -1.82
C SER A 32 0.74 -16.83 -2.32
N THR A 33 1.44 -15.81 -1.82
CA THR A 33 2.90 -15.87 -1.76
C THR A 33 3.25 -16.33 -0.35
N GLY A 34 3.32 -17.64 -0.16
CA GLY A 34 3.74 -18.25 1.10
C GLY A 34 5.09 -17.67 1.52
N LEU A 35 5.09 -16.97 2.67
CA LEU A 35 6.30 -16.57 3.35
C LEU A 35 7.05 -17.84 3.75
N ARG A 36 8.06 -18.17 2.95
CA ARG A 36 8.99 -19.27 3.20
C ARG A 36 9.72 -18.98 4.52
N GLY A 37 9.30 -19.71 5.56
CA GLY A 37 10.00 -19.99 6.82
C GLY A 37 11.04 -18.96 7.27
N GLY A 38 10.58 -17.92 7.96
CA GLY A 38 11.47 -17.12 8.79
C GLY A 38 12.04 -18.00 9.90
N THR A 39 13.35 -18.23 9.89
CA THR A 39 14.06 -18.88 11.00
C THR A 39 13.77 -18.08 12.27
N SER A 40 12.97 -18.65 13.16
CA SER A 40 12.56 -18.02 14.42
C SER A 40 13.80 -17.63 15.23
N ARG A 41 13.76 -16.46 15.90
CA ARG A 41 14.86 -15.99 16.76
C ARG A 41 15.24 -17.02 17.82
N VAL A 42 14.26 -17.85 18.23
CA VAL A 42 14.41 -19.00 19.13
C VAL A 42 15.32 -20.09 18.54
N ALA A 43 15.21 -20.39 17.24
CA ALA A 43 16.05 -21.38 16.58
C ALA A 43 17.53 -20.95 16.52
N ARG A 44 17.81 -19.65 16.37
CA ARG A 44 19.19 -19.13 16.43
C ARG A 44 19.79 -19.16 17.84
N ALA A 45 19.00 -18.87 18.87
CA ALA A 45 19.46 -18.92 20.25
C ALA A 45 19.73 -20.36 20.72
N ALA A 46 18.96 -21.34 20.21
CA ALA A 46 19.12 -22.76 20.53
C ALA A 46 20.44 -23.35 19.98
N VAL A 47 20.81 -22.99 18.73
CA VAL A 47 22.08 -23.41 18.12
C VAL A 47 23.29 -22.89 18.91
N GLN A 48 23.14 -21.74 19.58
CA GLN A 48 24.23 -21.11 20.31
C GLN A 48 24.44 -21.67 21.72
N LEU A 49 23.49 -22.43 22.27
CA LEU A 49 23.52 -22.93 23.65
C LEU A 49 23.68 -24.45 23.78
N ASP A 50 23.79 -25.19 22.67
CA ASP A 50 23.94 -26.67 22.62
C ASP A 50 22.99 -27.42 23.57
N ILE A 51 21.81 -26.86 23.80
CA ILE A 51 20.74 -27.52 24.54
C ILE A 51 20.06 -28.42 23.50
N PRO A 52 20.10 -29.76 23.64
CA PRO A 52 19.40 -30.65 22.73
C PRO A 52 17.89 -30.40 22.89
N MET A 53 17.34 -29.57 22.00
CA MET A 53 15.90 -29.36 21.86
C MET A 53 15.29 -30.72 21.53
N LYS A 54 14.47 -31.25 22.43
CA LYS A 54 13.74 -32.50 22.16
C LYS A 54 12.74 -32.23 21.04
N GLU A 55 12.53 -33.19 20.14
CA GLU A 55 11.54 -33.12 19.06
C GLU A 55 10.14 -32.69 19.57
N SER A 56 9.81 -33.04 20.82
CA SER A 56 8.59 -32.67 21.53
C SER A 56 8.46 -31.17 21.88
N ASP A 57 9.57 -30.44 21.99
CA ASP A 57 9.60 -29.00 22.30
C ASP A 57 9.48 -28.13 21.04
N LEU A 58 9.58 -28.74 19.86
CA LEU A 58 9.33 -28.09 18.57
C LEU A 58 7.83 -28.10 18.18
N THR A 59 6.95 -28.24 19.16
CA THR A 59 5.50 -28.26 18.93
C THR A 59 5.01 -26.86 18.58
N GLN A 60 5.12 -26.50 17.30
CA GLN A 60 4.38 -25.36 16.77
C GLN A 60 2.88 -25.67 16.90
N PRO A 61 2.05 -24.70 17.33
CA PRO A 61 0.60 -24.85 17.27
C PRO A 61 0.22 -25.28 15.86
N LYS A 62 -0.51 -26.40 15.74
CA LYS A 62 -0.89 -26.99 14.44
C LYS A 62 -1.86 -26.12 13.66
N GLU A 63 -2.49 -25.15 14.33
CA GLU A 63 -3.56 -24.34 13.81
C GLU A 63 -3.18 -22.87 13.94
N GLU A 64 -3.21 -22.18 12.80
CA GLU A 64 -3.08 -20.73 12.80
C GLU A 64 -4.28 -20.13 13.55
N PRO A 65 -4.09 -19.04 14.30
CA PRO A 65 -5.21 -18.34 14.90
C PRO A 65 -6.21 -17.94 13.80
N ASP A 66 -7.48 -18.20 14.08
CA ASP A 66 -8.56 -17.98 13.13
C ASP A 66 -8.57 -16.52 12.66
N ARG A 67 -8.38 -16.31 11.35
CA ARG A 67 -8.41 -15.01 10.69
C ARG A 67 -9.84 -14.49 10.51
N THR A 68 -10.78 -14.97 11.31
CA THR A 68 -12.14 -14.42 11.43
C THR A 68 -12.10 -12.90 11.43
N THR A 69 -13.01 -12.34 10.63
CA THR A 69 -13.19 -10.92 10.37
C THR A 69 -13.12 -10.10 11.66
N TYR A 70 -11.97 -9.50 11.93
CA TYR A 70 -11.85 -8.48 12.96
C TYR A 70 -12.83 -7.36 12.60
N LEU A 71 -13.80 -7.07 13.49
CA LEU A 71 -14.79 -6.00 13.29
C LEU A 71 -14.16 -4.59 13.35
N VAL A 72 -12.96 -4.50 13.91
CA VAL A 72 -12.22 -3.26 14.14
C VAL A 72 -10.73 -3.51 13.89
N GLY A 73 -10.11 -2.64 13.10
CA GLY A 73 -8.69 -2.72 12.74
C GLY A 73 -8.45 -2.72 11.23
N PHE A 74 -7.32 -3.32 10.82
CA PHE A 74 -6.96 -3.52 9.41
C PHE A 74 -7.79 -4.66 8.81
N VAL A 75 -9.07 -4.39 8.56
CA VAL A 75 -9.97 -5.32 7.87
C VAL A 75 -9.53 -5.42 6.41
N PRO A 76 -9.55 -6.61 5.77
CA PRO A 76 -9.08 -6.77 4.38
C PRO A 76 -9.70 -5.78 3.39
N PHE A 77 -10.96 -5.39 3.61
CA PHE A 77 -11.62 -4.36 2.81
C PHE A 77 -10.99 -2.96 3.01
N ALA A 78 -10.76 -2.55 4.25
CA ALA A 78 -10.17 -1.25 4.57
C ALA A 78 -8.72 -1.15 4.07
N GLU A 79 -7.95 -2.25 4.17
CA GLU A 79 -6.58 -2.31 3.63
C GLU A 79 -6.56 -2.15 2.11
N GLN A 80 -7.42 -2.87 1.39
CA GLN A 80 -7.50 -2.79 -0.06
C GLN A 80 -7.97 -1.39 -0.52
N LEU A 81 -8.94 -0.80 0.17
CA LEU A 81 -9.43 0.53 -0.17
C LEU A 81 -8.35 1.60 0.07
N ASN A 82 -7.70 1.58 1.23
CA ASN A 82 -6.63 2.53 1.55
C ASN A 82 -5.44 2.38 0.59
N GLY A 83 -5.02 1.15 0.29
CA GLY A 83 -3.97 0.89 -0.70
C GLY A 83 -4.28 1.45 -2.08
N ARG A 84 -5.53 1.30 -2.57
CA ARG A 84 -5.95 1.85 -3.86
C ARG A 84 -5.95 3.38 -3.86
N ILE A 85 -6.49 3.99 -2.81
CA ILE A 85 -6.50 5.45 -2.67
C ILE A 85 -5.07 5.97 -2.64
N ALA A 86 -4.18 5.34 -1.87
CA ALA A 86 -2.77 5.72 -1.77
C ALA A 86 -2.05 5.64 -3.13
N MET A 87 -2.28 4.57 -3.91
CA MET A 87 -1.70 4.44 -5.25
C MET A 87 -2.17 5.55 -6.19
N ILE A 88 -3.48 5.86 -6.20
CA ILE A 88 -4.03 6.93 -7.02
C ILE A 88 -3.44 8.28 -6.59
N PHE A 89 -3.41 8.56 -5.28
CA PHE A 89 -2.89 9.82 -4.76
C PHE A 89 -1.41 10.00 -5.08
N PHE A 90 -0.62 8.95 -5.01
CA PHE A 90 0.80 9.00 -5.37
C PHE A 90 1.01 9.46 -6.82
N PHE A 91 0.24 8.92 -7.77
CA PHE A 91 0.30 9.37 -9.16
C PHE A 91 -0.19 10.81 -9.35
N VAL A 92 -1.26 11.18 -8.66
CA VAL A 92 -1.78 12.56 -8.70
C VAL A 92 -0.72 13.54 -8.19
N LEU A 93 -0.03 13.23 -7.10
CA LEU A 93 1.02 14.07 -6.52
C LEU A 93 2.21 14.25 -7.47
N ILE A 94 2.65 13.20 -8.16
CA ILE A 94 3.72 13.31 -9.16
C ILE A 94 3.30 14.21 -10.33
N LEU A 95 2.09 14.03 -10.84
CA LEU A 95 1.58 14.89 -11.92
C LEU A 95 1.45 16.35 -11.47
N GLN A 96 1.01 16.54 -10.24
CA GLN A 96 0.83 17.86 -9.65
C GLN A 96 2.18 18.56 -9.40
N GLU A 97 3.21 17.83 -8.96
CA GLU A 97 4.59 18.32 -8.88
C GLU A 97 5.13 18.72 -10.25
N TYR A 98 4.87 17.94 -11.30
CA TYR A 98 5.28 18.27 -12.67
C TYR A 98 4.68 19.60 -13.16
N PHE A 99 3.41 19.88 -12.88
CA PHE A 99 2.76 21.12 -13.32
C PHE A 99 3.11 22.34 -12.47
N VAL A 100 3.34 22.16 -11.16
CA VAL A 100 3.65 23.27 -10.24
C VAL A 100 5.15 23.61 -10.26
N GLY A 101 6.01 22.63 -10.57
CA GLY A 101 7.47 22.80 -10.61
C GLY A 101 8.11 22.99 -9.23
N LYS A 102 7.37 22.72 -8.15
CA LYS A 102 7.83 22.75 -6.76
C LYS A 102 7.59 21.40 -6.11
N GLY A 103 8.53 20.95 -5.28
CA GLY A 103 8.40 19.69 -4.55
C GLY A 103 7.25 19.74 -3.54
N LEU A 104 6.66 18.59 -3.24
CA LEU A 104 5.51 18.47 -2.33
C LEU A 104 5.78 19.10 -0.94
N PHE A 105 6.98 18.91 -0.40
CA PHE A 105 7.38 19.50 0.88
C PHE A 105 7.49 21.02 0.85
N GLU A 106 7.94 21.60 -0.27
CA GLU A 106 8.01 23.05 -0.45
C GLU A 106 6.59 23.64 -0.48
N GLN A 107 5.66 22.97 -1.16
CA GLN A 107 4.27 23.42 -1.22
C GLN A 107 3.55 23.30 0.13
N ILE A 108 3.82 22.25 0.90
CA ILE A 108 3.33 22.11 2.28
C ILE A 108 3.92 23.21 3.16
N SER A 109 5.22 23.48 3.04
CA SER A 109 5.87 24.58 3.76
C SER A 109 5.27 25.93 3.41
N ASP A 110 4.99 26.22 2.14
CA ASP A 110 4.31 27.45 1.71
C ASP A 110 2.89 27.55 2.30
N LEU A 111 2.19 26.42 2.43
CA LEU A 111 0.83 26.35 2.96
C LEU A 111 0.75 26.51 4.49
N PHE A 112 1.71 25.95 5.23
CA PHE A 112 1.73 25.95 6.70
C PHE A 112 2.70 26.97 7.31
N GLY A 113 3.62 27.53 6.52
CA GLY A 113 4.70 28.42 6.95
C GLY A 113 4.52 29.89 6.53
N SER A 114 3.35 30.26 6.01
CA SER A 114 2.96 31.65 5.75
C SER A 114 2.62 32.38 7.06
N GLY A 115 3.65 32.81 7.78
CA GLY A 115 3.62 33.89 8.79
C GLY A 115 4.50 35.05 8.33
#